data_AF-A0A1Q6WJ04-F1
#
_entry.id   AF-A0A1Q6WJ04-F1
#
_cell.length_a   1.000
_cell.length_b   1.000
_cell.length_c   1.000
_cell.angle_alpha   90.00
_cell.angle_beta   90.00
_cell.angle_gamma   90.00
#
_symmetry.space_group_name_H-M   'P 1'
#
loop_
_entity.id
_entity.type
_entity.pdbx_description
1 polymer ?
#
loop_
_entity_poly.entity_id
_entity_poly.type
_entity_poly.pdbx_seq_one_letter_code
_entity_poly.pdbx_strand_id
1 'polypeptide(L)'
;MTEAAFHLTPLDVRKQEFRRSLRGYETLGVEDFRMRVADELERILREKSVLEERLAALAEQLEAYRERERAMNDALVAAQQFREETRTAAQREAKVVVKEAEVEGKRVLEEARAAKAEVERQTADVQRQFQVYVAGFRTLLERQLAELRALDGQQGG
;
A
#
# COMPACT_ATOMS: atom_id res chain seq x y z
N MET A 1 38.27 19.38 -36.32
CA MET A 1 38.83 20.48 -37.13
C MET A 1 37.67 21.09 -37.89
N THR A 2 36.93 21.96 -37.22
CA THR A 2 35.91 22.79 -37.87
C THR A 2 36.65 23.94 -38.53
N GLU A 3 36.50 24.04 -39.85
CA GLU A 3 36.89 25.17 -40.67
C GLU A 3 36.57 26.46 -39.91
N ALA A 4 37.54 27.39 -39.80
CA ALA A 4 37.30 28.66 -39.12
C ALA A 4 36.19 29.39 -39.90
N ALA A 5 34.95 29.22 -39.44
CA ALA A 5 33.80 29.78 -40.09
C ALA A 5 34.01 31.28 -40.18
N PHE A 6 33.96 31.80 -41.40
CA PHE A 6 34.07 33.24 -41.63
C PHE A 6 32.97 33.92 -40.82
N HIS A 7 33.35 34.56 -39.71
CA HIS A 7 32.44 35.24 -38.82
C HIS A 7 32.46 36.72 -39.15
N LEU A 8 31.33 37.20 -39.67
CA LEU A 8 31.12 38.58 -40.01
C LEU A 8 30.05 39.13 -39.06
N THR A 9 30.34 40.21 -38.34
CA THR A 9 29.33 40.92 -37.57
C THR A 9 28.67 42.01 -38.42
N PRO A 10 27.47 42.49 -38.07
CA PRO A 10 26.89 43.67 -38.70
C PRO A 10 27.85 44.86 -38.68
N LEU A 11 28.62 45.02 -37.61
CA LEU A 11 29.61 46.09 -37.48
C LEU A 11 30.77 45.92 -38.46
N ASP A 12 31.24 44.69 -38.68
CA ASP A 12 32.29 44.38 -39.66
C ASP A 12 31.80 44.68 -41.08
N VAL A 13 30.56 44.31 -41.40
CA VAL A 13 29.92 44.68 -42.68
C VAL A 13 29.88 46.20 -42.84
N ARG A 14 29.41 46.94 -41.81
CA ARG A 14 29.31 48.41 -41.89
C ARG A 14 30.66 49.10 -42.06
N LYS A 15 31.74 48.54 -41.51
CA LYS A 15 33.10 49.10 -41.56
C LYS A 15 33.93 48.59 -42.75
N GLN A 16 33.42 47.65 -43.55
CA GLN A 16 34.18 47.07 -44.64
C GLN A 16 34.43 48.10 -45.76
N GLU A 17 35.70 48.39 -46.00
CA GLU A 17 36.14 49.24 -47.11
C GLU A 17 36.52 48.41 -48.33
N PHE A 18 36.19 48.90 -49.53
CA PHE A 18 36.52 48.27 -50.80
C PHE A 18 37.54 49.12 -51.58
N ARG A 19 38.55 48.47 -52.16
CA ARG A 19 39.54 49.15 -53.02
C ARG A 19 38.87 49.56 -54.34
N ARG A 20 39.19 50.77 -54.81
CA ARG A 20 38.70 51.27 -56.11
C ARG A 20 39.54 50.72 -57.26
N SER A 21 38.90 50.36 -58.38
CA SER A 21 39.57 49.91 -59.61
C SER A 21 38.94 50.57 -60.84
N LEU A 22 39.68 50.69 -61.94
CA LEU A 22 39.25 51.35 -63.19
C LEU A 22 38.01 50.72 -63.86
N ARG A 23 37.64 49.48 -63.48
CA ARG A 23 36.45 48.75 -63.93
C ARG A 23 35.78 48.03 -62.75
N GLY A 24 35.32 48.80 -61.77
CA GLY A 24 34.65 48.31 -60.56
C GLY A 24 33.13 48.54 -60.56
N TYR A 25 32.45 47.96 -59.57
CA TYR A 25 31.04 48.26 -59.29
C TYR A 25 30.86 49.72 -58.84
N GLU A 26 29.65 50.26 -59.04
CA GLU A 26 29.29 51.59 -58.58
C GLU A 26 29.37 51.69 -57.05
N THR A 27 30.16 52.66 -56.56
CA THR A 27 30.43 52.81 -55.11
C THR A 27 29.17 53.05 -54.29
N LEU A 28 28.21 53.84 -54.78
CA LEU A 28 26.97 54.12 -54.05
C LEU A 28 26.09 52.86 -53.94
N GLY A 29 25.98 52.08 -55.02
CA GLY A 29 25.24 50.83 -55.01
C GLY A 29 25.86 49.77 -54.08
N VAL A 30 27.20 49.68 -54.06
CA VAL A 30 27.92 48.79 -53.12
C VAL A 30 27.71 49.23 -51.67
N GLU A 31 27.75 50.54 -51.40
CA GLU A 31 27.54 51.09 -50.05
C GLU A 31 26.12 50.83 -49.53
N ASP A 32 25.09 51.09 -50.36
CA ASP A 32 23.69 50.81 -50.02
C ASP A 32 23.46 49.31 -49.78
N PHE A 33 24.00 48.45 -50.64
CA PHE A 33 23.93 47.00 -50.44
C PHE A 33 24.64 46.58 -49.15
N ARG A 34 25.83 47.12 -48.86
CA ARG A 34 26.57 46.83 -47.63
C ARG A 34 25.75 47.19 -46.39
N MET A 35 25.10 48.35 -46.39
CA MET A 35 24.24 48.78 -45.28
C MET A 35 23.03 47.86 -45.09
N ARG A 36 22.34 47.50 -46.19
CA ARG A 36 21.20 46.55 -46.14
C ARG A 36 21.61 45.17 -45.65
N VAL A 37 22.78 44.65 -46.08
CA VAL A 37 23.32 43.38 -45.59
C VAL A 37 23.63 43.45 -44.10
N ALA A 38 24.19 44.57 -43.61
CA ALA A 38 24.44 44.74 -42.18
C ALA A 38 23.14 44.76 -41.37
N ASP A 39 22.12 45.50 -41.82
CA ASP A 39 20.82 45.58 -41.15
C ASP A 39 20.12 44.21 -41.11
N GLU A 40 20.16 43.46 -42.21
CA GLU A 40 19.56 42.13 -42.29
C GLU A 40 20.30 41.11 -41.42
N LEU A 41 21.63 41.17 -41.38
CA LEU A 41 22.44 40.34 -40.50
C LEU A 41 22.15 40.65 -39.02
N GLU A 42 21.95 41.92 -38.68
CA GLU A 42 21.54 42.33 -37.33
C GLU A 42 20.16 41.80 -36.97
N ARG A 43 19.20 41.86 -37.89
CA ARG A 43 17.85 41.27 -37.72
C ARG A 43 17.94 39.76 -37.45
N ILE A 44 18.69 39.02 -38.26
CA ILE A 44 18.86 37.57 -38.11
C ILE A 44 19.54 37.21 -36.79
N LEU A 45 20.57 37.95 -36.37
CA LEU A 45 21.24 37.70 -35.10
C LEU A 45 20.32 37.94 -33.89
N ARG A 46 19.48 38.98 -33.94
CA ARG A 46 18.47 39.22 -32.90
C ARG A 46 17.43 38.10 -32.85
N GLU A 47 16.92 37.68 -34.01
CA GLU A 47 15.95 36.56 -34.08
C GLU A 47 16.57 35.25 -33.58
N LYS A 48 17.83 34.98 -33.95
CA LYS A 48 18.58 33.83 -33.46
C LYS A 48 18.68 33.85 -31.93
N SER A 49 19.07 34.98 -31.33
CA SER A 49 19.17 35.13 -29.87
C SER A 49 17.84 34.82 -29.18
N VAL A 50 16.73 35.36 -29.71
CA VAL A 50 15.39 35.11 -29.17
C VAL A 50 14.98 33.64 -29.29
N LEU A 51 15.32 32.99 -30.40
CA LEU A 51 15.05 31.56 -30.59
C LEU A 51 15.90 30.69 -29.68
N GLU A 52 17.17 31.03 -29.48
CA GLU A 52 18.07 30.32 -28.56
C GLU A 52 17.58 30.42 -27.11
N GLU A 53 17.13 31.59 -26.67
CA GLU A 53 16.52 31.78 -25.34
C GLU A 53 15.24 30.94 -25.17
N ARG A 54 14.36 30.93 -26.18
CA ARG A 54 13.13 30.11 -26.16
C ARG A 54 13.45 28.62 -26.11
N LEU A 55 14.46 28.18 -26.87
CA LEU A 55 14.89 26.79 -26.90
C LEU A 55 15.44 26.36 -25.54
N ALA A 56 16.25 27.22 -24.90
CA ALA A 56 16.75 26.96 -23.55
C ALA A 56 15.59 26.83 -22.53
N ALA A 57 14.62 27.75 -22.56
CA ALA A 57 13.46 27.71 -21.67
C ALA A 57 12.59 26.46 -21.88
N LEU A 58 12.35 26.06 -23.15
CA LEU A 58 11.60 24.85 -23.47
C LEU A 58 12.35 23.58 -23.06
N ALA A 59 13.68 23.56 -23.19
CA ALA A 59 14.50 22.43 -22.75
C ALA A 59 14.42 22.25 -21.23
N GLU A 60 14.48 23.35 -20.45
CA GLU A 60 14.33 23.31 -19.00
C GLU A 60 12.94 22.80 -18.59
N GLN A 61 11.88 23.30 -19.23
CA GLN A 61 10.51 22.80 -18.98
C GLN A 61 10.38 21.31 -19.30
N LEU A 62 10.97 20.85 -20.39
CA LEU A 62 10.92 19.44 -20.79
C LEU A 62 11.63 18.54 -19.76
N GLU A 63 12.78 18.96 -19.24
CA GLU A 63 13.46 18.22 -18.18
C GLU A 63 12.62 18.18 -16.90
N ALA A 64 12.01 19.29 -16.48
CA ALA A 64 11.10 19.31 -15.34
C ALA A 64 9.88 18.38 -15.52
N TYR A 65 9.32 18.32 -16.73
CA TYR A 65 8.24 17.37 -17.05
C TYR A 65 8.71 15.92 -16.97
N ARG A 66 9.90 15.60 -17.50
CA ARG A 66 10.48 14.26 -17.44
C ARG A 66 10.76 13.82 -16.01
N GLU A 67 11.28 14.71 -15.17
CA GLU A 67 11.49 14.42 -13.75
C GLU A 67 10.17 14.15 -13.02
N ARG A 68 9.15 14.97 -13.29
CA ARG A 68 7.81 14.76 -12.71
C ARG A 68 7.19 13.44 -13.17
N GLU A 69 7.33 13.09 -14.44
CA GLU A 69 6.84 11.82 -14.99
C GLU A 69 7.55 10.62 -14.34
N ARG A 70 8.88 10.70 -14.15
CA ARG A 70 9.63 9.67 -13.41
C ARG A 70 9.13 9.52 -11.98
N ALA A 71 9.02 10.63 -11.25
CA ALA A 71 8.53 10.61 -9.86
C ALA A 71 7.11 10.03 -9.77
N MET A 72 6.24 10.33 -10.74
CA MET A 72 4.89 9.76 -10.80
C MET A 72 4.90 8.26 -11.07
N ASN A 73 5.75 7.79 -11.99
CA ASN A 73 5.91 6.36 -12.26
C ASN A 73 6.46 5.62 -11.04
N ASP A 74 7.46 6.17 -10.36
CA ASP A 74 8.01 5.59 -9.13
C ASP A 74 6.95 5.51 -8.02
N ALA A 75 6.15 6.58 -7.86
CA ALA A 75 5.05 6.60 -6.90
C ALA A 75 3.97 5.55 -7.22
N LEU A 76 3.66 5.34 -8.50
CA LEU A 76 2.72 4.31 -8.94
C LEU A 76 3.24 2.90 -8.63
N VAL A 77 4.52 2.63 -8.90
CA VAL A 77 5.16 1.35 -8.58
C VAL A 77 5.15 1.12 -7.07
N ALA A 78 5.53 2.12 -6.28
CA ALA A 78 5.51 2.05 -4.82
C ALA A 78 4.09 1.78 -4.28
N ALA A 79 3.08 2.46 -4.83
CA ALA A 79 1.69 2.23 -4.45
C ALA A 79 1.21 0.81 -4.79
N GLN A 80 1.64 0.24 -5.92
CA GLN A 80 1.34 -1.15 -6.28
C GLN A 80 2.01 -2.14 -5.33
N GLN A 81 3.29 -1.94 -5.00
CA GLN A 81 4.02 -2.77 -4.03
C GLN A 81 3.36 -2.72 -2.65
N PHE A 82 3.07 -1.52 -2.16
CA PHE A 82 2.40 -1.33 -0.87
C PHE A 82 1.03 -2.01 -0.81
N ARG A 83 0.25 -1.94 -1.90
CA ARG A 83 -1.03 -2.65 -1.99
C ARG A 83 -0.87 -4.16 -1.89
N GLU A 84 0.12 -4.74 -2.58
CA GLU A 84 0.34 -6.19 -2.56
C GLU A 84 0.90 -6.67 -1.22
N GLU A 85 1.80 -5.90 -0.60
CA GLU A 85 2.30 -6.14 0.76
C GLU A 85 1.16 -6.12 1.77
N THR A 86 0.30 -5.09 1.72
CA THR A 86 -0.87 -4.95 2.60
C THR A 86 -1.82 -6.13 2.41
N ARG A 87 -2.09 -6.52 1.15
CA ARG A 87 -2.94 -7.69 0.85
C ARG A 87 -2.35 -8.98 1.43
N THR A 88 -1.04 -9.19 1.26
CA THR A 88 -0.34 -10.37 1.76
C THR A 88 -0.35 -10.42 3.29
N ALA A 89 -0.11 -9.28 3.95
CA ALA A 89 -0.16 -9.15 5.40
C ALA A 89 -1.56 -9.47 5.94
N ALA A 90 -2.61 -8.85 5.37
CA ALA A 90 -3.99 -9.10 5.76
C ALA A 90 -4.40 -10.57 5.57
N GLN A 91 -3.95 -11.22 4.49
CA GLN A 91 -4.21 -12.66 4.28
C GLN A 91 -3.51 -13.54 5.31
N ARG A 92 -2.28 -13.19 5.72
CA ARG A 92 -1.55 -13.92 6.76
C ARG A 92 -2.24 -13.75 8.11
N GLU A 93 -2.59 -12.52 8.46
CA GLU A 93 -3.28 -12.19 9.71
C GLU A 93 -4.65 -12.89 9.78
N ALA A 94 -5.44 -12.86 8.70
CA ALA A 94 -6.70 -13.58 8.63
C ALA A 94 -6.54 -15.09 8.88
N LYS A 95 -5.48 -15.72 8.32
CA LYS A 95 -5.18 -17.13 8.57
C LYS A 95 -4.81 -17.40 10.02
N VAL A 96 -4.08 -16.50 10.66
CA VAL A 96 -3.74 -16.60 12.09
C VAL A 96 -5.00 -16.51 12.94
N VAL A 97 -5.84 -15.49 12.71
CA VAL A 97 -7.10 -15.30 13.43
C VAL A 97 -8.02 -16.52 13.31
N VAL A 98 -8.18 -17.06 12.10
CA VAL A 98 -9.00 -18.27 11.89
C VAL A 98 -8.42 -19.46 12.67
N LYS A 99 -7.10 -19.67 12.62
CA LYS A 99 -6.44 -20.76 13.33
C LYS A 99 -6.57 -20.62 14.85
N GLU A 100 -6.42 -19.41 15.38
CA GLU A 100 -6.60 -19.13 16.80
C GLU A 100 -8.05 -19.38 17.23
N ALA A 101 -9.02 -18.93 16.45
CA ALA A 101 -10.44 -19.19 16.70
C ALA A 101 -10.77 -20.69 16.67
N GLU A 102 -10.16 -21.46 15.77
CA GLU A 102 -10.33 -22.93 15.73
C GLU A 102 -9.73 -23.61 16.96
N VAL A 103 -8.55 -23.19 17.41
CA VAL A 103 -7.89 -23.74 18.62
C VAL A 103 -8.73 -23.42 19.85
N GLU A 104 -9.16 -22.17 19.99
CA GLU A 104 -9.99 -21.73 21.10
C GLU A 104 -11.36 -22.42 21.10
N GLY A 105 -12.00 -22.55 19.94
CA GLY A 105 -13.26 -23.27 19.80
C GLY A 105 -13.14 -24.74 20.21
N LYS A 106 -12.03 -25.41 19.86
CA LYS A 106 -11.75 -26.78 20.32
C LYS A 106 -11.54 -26.84 21.83
N ARG A 107 -10.80 -25.89 22.41
CA ARG A 107 -10.59 -25.81 23.86
C ARG A 107 -11.91 -25.68 24.61
N VAL A 108 -12.77 -24.75 24.19
CA VAL A 108 -14.10 -24.53 24.78
C VAL A 108 -14.98 -25.78 24.68
N LEU A 109 -14.95 -26.48 23.53
CA LEU A 109 -15.71 -27.73 23.36
C LEU A 109 -15.23 -28.85 24.31
N GLU A 110 -13.92 -29.01 24.47
CA GLU A 110 -13.36 -30.00 25.39
C GLU A 110 -13.70 -29.66 26.85
N GLU A 111 -13.61 -28.38 27.23
CA GLU A 111 -14.03 -27.93 28.57
C GLU A 111 -15.51 -28.17 28.84
N ALA A 112 -16.38 -27.89 27.86
CA ALA A 112 -17.80 -28.15 27.96
C ALA A 112 -18.12 -29.66 28.07
N ARG A 113 -17.39 -30.51 27.32
CA ARG A 113 -17.52 -31.98 27.42
C ARG A 113 -17.09 -32.49 28.78
N ALA A 114 -15.97 -32.01 29.31
CA ALA A 114 -15.48 -32.38 30.63
C ALA A 114 -16.48 -31.96 31.73
N ALA A 115 -17.01 -30.74 31.66
CA ALA A 115 -18.03 -30.26 32.60
C ALA A 115 -19.32 -31.09 32.52
N LYS A 116 -19.77 -31.45 31.31
CA LYS A 116 -20.94 -32.32 31.11
C LYS A 116 -20.73 -33.69 31.75
N ALA A 117 -19.58 -34.33 31.50
CA ALA A 117 -19.25 -35.63 32.06
C ALA A 117 -19.20 -35.61 33.59
N GLU A 118 -18.69 -34.52 34.17
CA GLU A 118 -18.67 -34.33 35.63
C GLU A 118 -20.09 -34.22 36.21
N VAL A 119 -20.97 -33.43 35.59
CA VAL A 119 -22.37 -33.29 36.01
C VAL A 119 -23.11 -34.64 35.89
N GLU A 120 -22.90 -35.39 34.81
CA GLU A 120 -23.49 -36.72 34.64
C GLU A 120 -23.02 -37.69 35.73
N ARG A 121 -21.73 -37.66 36.07
CA ARG A 121 -21.17 -38.46 37.17
C ARG A 121 -21.81 -38.10 38.52
N GLN A 122 -21.86 -36.80 38.85
CA GLN A 122 -22.48 -36.32 40.09
C GLN A 122 -23.97 -36.71 40.17
N THR A 123 -24.69 -36.63 39.05
CA THR A 123 -26.09 -37.03 38.98
C THR A 123 -26.26 -38.53 39.25
N ALA A 124 -25.42 -39.38 38.65
CA ALA A 124 -25.44 -40.81 38.89
C ALA A 124 -25.10 -41.16 40.36
N ASP A 125 -24.17 -40.43 40.98
CA ASP A 125 -23.81 -40.59 42.38
C ASP A 125 -24.96 -40.24 43.32
N VAL A 126 -25.64 -39.11 43.09
CA VAL A 126 -26.83 -38.71 43.85
C VAL A 126 -27.96 -39.73 43.71
N GLN A 127 -28.20 -40.24 42.49
CA GLN A 127 -29.21 -41.28 42.27
C GLN A 127 -28.88 -42.57 43.03
N ARG A 128 -27.60 -42.99 43.03
CA ARG A 128 -27.15 -44.16 43.81
C ARG A 128 -27.35 -43.94 45.31
N GLN A 129 -26.94 -42.78 45.83
CA GLN A 129 -27.13 -42.44 47.24
C GLN A 129 -28.61 -42.45 47.63
N PHE A 130 -29.49 -41.90 46.77
CA PHE A 130 -30.93 -41.92 46.99
C PHE A 130 -31.50 -43.35 47.01
N GLN A 131 -31.09 -44.22 46.09
CA GLN A 131 -31.51 -45.62 46.09
C GLN A 131 -31.08 -46.36 47.36
N VAL A 132 -29.82 -46.16 47.78
CA VAL A 132 -29.29 -46.73 49.04
C VAL A 132 -30.06 -46.22 50.24
N TYR A 133 -30.35 -44.91 50.29
CA TYR A 133 -31.16 -44.31 51.35
C TYR A 133 -32.56 -44.91 51.43
N VAL A 134 -33.28 -45.01 50.29
CA VAL A 134 -34.62 -45.59 50.24
C VAL A 134 -34.61 -47.07 50.67
N ALA A 135 -33.62 -47.85 50.22
CA ALA A 135 -33.48 -49.24 50.62
C ALA A 135 -33.23 -49.36 52.14
N GLY A 136 -32.31 -48.56 52.69
CA GLY A 136 -32.03 -48.54 54.13
C GLY A 136 -33.25 -48.10 54.96
N PHE A 137 -34.01 -47.12 54.49
CA PHE A 137 -35.23 -46.66 55.14
C PHE A 137 -36.32 -47.73 55.14
N ARG A 138 -36.50 -48.46 54.02
CA ARG A 138 -37.43 -49.60 53.95
C ARG A 138 -37.06 -50.67 54.98
N THR A 139 -35.78 -51.06 55.05
CA THR A 139 -35.31 -52.05 56.03
C THR A 139 -35.57 -51.59 57.46
N LEU A 140 -35.37 -50.30 57.77
CA LEU A 140 -35.67 -49.74 59.08
C LEU A 140 -37.16 -49.85 59.43
N LEU A 141 -38.03 -49.46 58.50
CA LEU A 141 -39.49 -49.55 58.68
C LEU A 141 -39.95 -51.00 58.87
N GLU A 142 -39.44 -51.94 58.06
CA GLU A 142 -39.74 -53.36 58.19
C GLU A 142 -39.33 -53.90 59.57
N ARG A 143 -38.17 -53.49 60.09
CA ARG A 143 -37.72 -53.84 61.45
C ARG A 143 -38.68 -53.30 62.52
N GLN A 144 -39.04 -52.03 62.45
CA GLN A 144 -39.96 -51.39 63.40
C GLN A 144 -41.34 -52.05 63.39
N LEU A 145 -41.83 -52.43 62.20
CA LEU A 145 -43.12 -53.09 62.04
C LEU A 145 -43.09 -54.54 62.57
N ALA A 146 -41.96 -55.23 62.45
CA ALA A 146 -41.75 -56.53 63.08
C ALA A 146 -41.70 -56.45 64.62
N GLU A 147 -41.04 -55.42 65.18
CA GLU A 147 -41.01 -55.15 66.62
C GLU A 147 -42.43 -54.91 67.17
N LEU A 148 -43.25 -54.09 66.50
CA LEU A 148 -44.65 -53.87 66.89
C LEU A 148 -45.48 -55.16 66.89
N ARG A 149 -45.37 -55.98 65.84
CA ARG A 149 -46.07 -57.26 65.76
C ARG A 149 -45.69 -58.22 66.89
N ALA A 150 -44.41 -58.21 67.30
CA ALA A 150 -43.95 -59.02 68.41
C ALA A 150 -44.55 -58.55 69.76
N LEU A 151 -44.72 -57.24 69.94
CA LEU A 151 -45.37 -56.65 71.12
C LEU A 151 -46.87 -56.95 71.17
N ASP A 152 -47.59 -56.86 70.05
CA ASP A 152 -49.02 -57.20 69.97
C ASP A 152 -49.26 -58.69 70.26
N GLY A 153 -48.37 -59.57 69.81
CA GLY A 153 -48.44 -61.02 70.09
C GLY A 153 -48.22 -61.38 71.57
N GLN A 154 -47.64 -60.50 72.38
CA GLN A 154 -47.45 -60.70 73.82
C GLN A 154 -48.64 -60.21 74.68
N GLN A 155 -49.60 -59.47 74.10
CA GLN A 155 -50.80 -59.00 74.81
C GLN A 155 -52.04 -59.88 74.58
N GLY A 156 -51.94 -60.96 73.79
CA GLY A 156 -53.04 -61.85 73.42
C GLY A 156 -53.07 -63.22 74.10
N GLY A 157 -52.39 -63.41 75.23
CA GLY A 157 -52.46 -64.62 76.07
C GLY A 157 -53.16 -64.33 77.40
#